data_AF-A0A060C3J1-F1
#
_entry.id   AF-A0A060C3J1-F1
#
_cell.length_a   1.000
_cell.length_b   1.000
_cell.length_c   1.000
_cell.angle_alpha   90.00
_cell.angle_beta   90.00
_cell.angle_gamma   90.00
#
_symmetry.space_group_name_H-M   'P 1'
#
loop_
_entity.id
_entity.type
_entity.pdbx_description
1 polymer ?
#
loop_
_entity_poly.entity_id
_entity_poly.type
_entity_poly.pdbx_seq_one_letter_code
_entity_poly.pdbx_strand_id
1 'polypeptide(L)'
;MLSQDIVYADTQNLLTFLDNHDTPRFLKNKEEASDSARYQQALVLLLTTRGIPQLYYGDEIGFSGDKSKGDGALRMDFPGGWKEDAVSAFSKTSRSVSQNRKFDFLQKLLNYRKGNDVIAKGSLKQFIPNDDIYVYER
;
A
#
# COMPACT_ATOMS: atom_id res chain seq x y z
N MET A 1 -14.59 5.54 8.68
CA MET A 1 -13.31 5.61 9.42
C MET A 1 -12.75 7.03 9.41
N LEU A 2 -12.63 7.71 8.25
CA LEU A 2 -12.19 9.11 8.17
C LEU A 2 -13.24 10.15 8.65
N SER A 3 -14.54 9.83 8.59
CA SER A 3 -15.59 10.70 9.15
C SER A 3 -15.59 10.75 10.69
N GLN A 4 -14.84 9.84 11.34
CA GLN A 4 -14.74 9.75 12.80
C GLN A 4 -13.48 10.46 13.32
N ASP A 5 -12.81 11.24 12.47
CA ASP A 5 -11.58 11.97 12.80
C ASP A 5 -11.74 12.90 14.01
N ILE A 6 -12.96 13.33 14.32
CA ILE A 6 -13.33 14.16 15.48
C ILE A 6 -12.93 13.54 16.83
N VAL A 7 -12.75 12.22 16.92
CA VAL A 7 -12.38 11.56 18.19
C VAL A 7 -10.87 11.58 18.46
N TYR A 8 -10.05 12.03 17.50
CA TYR A 8 -8.60 12.13 17.64
C TYR A 8 -8.17 13.58 17.84
N ALA A 9 -7.27 13.81 18.79
CA ALA A 9 -6.71 15.14 19.02
C ALA A 9 -5.86 15.62 17.82
N ASP A 10 -5.16 14.71 17.16
CA ASP A 10 -4.37 15.00 15.97
C ASP A 10 -4.41 13.82 14.99
N THR A 11 -5.11 14.03 13.88
CA THR A 11 -5.29 13.03 12.83
C THR A 11 -4.07 12.90 11.91
N GLN A 12 -3.23 13.93 11.82
CA GLN A 12 -2.03 13.87 10.97
C GLN A 12 -0.94 12.98 11.57
N ASN A 13 -0.99 12.69 12.86
CA ASN A 13 -0.04 11.85 13.57
C ASN A 13 -0.47 10.39 13.72
N LEU A 14 -1.56 9.96 13.09
CA LEU A 14 -1.92 8.54 13.07
C LEU A 14 -1.08 7.78 12.04
N LEU A 15 -0.54 6.62 12.45
CA LEU A 15 0.06 5.66 11.54
C LEU A 15 -1.04 4.92 10.79
N THR A 16 -1.12 5.10 9.47
CA THR A 16 -2.10 4.45 8.60
C THR A 16 -1.42 3.37 7.77
N PHE A 17 -2.09 2.25 7.54
CA PHE A 17 -1.54 1.12 6.77
C PHE A 17 -2.66 0.31 6.15
N LEU A 18 -2.36 -0.40 5.05
CA LEU A 18 -3.29 -1.36 4.44
C LEU A 18 -3.19 -2.73 5.12
N ASP A 19 -1.98 -3.13 5.47
CA ASP A 19 -1.67 -4.37 6.17
C ASP A 19 -0.35 -4.24 6.96
N ASN A 20 -0.07 -5.27 7.74
CA ASN A 20 1.20 -5.48 8.40
C ASN A 20 1.41 -6.98 8.65
N HIS A 21 2.47 -7.34 9.39
CA HIS A 21 2.83 -8.72 9.71
C HIS A 21 1.79 -9.53 10.52
N ASP A 22 0.77 -8.87 11.09
CA ASP A 22 -0.26 -9.47 11.94
C ASP A 22 -1.66 -9.39 11.31
N THR A 23 -1.79 -8.85 10.10
CA THR A 23 -3.06 -8.85 9.36
C THR A 23 -2.90 -9.67 8.08
N PRO A 24 -3.99 -10.19 7.48
CA PRO A 24 -3.91 -10.64 6.10
C PRO A 24 -3.25 -9.56 5.24
N ARG A 25 -2.47 -9.98 4.23
CA ARG A 25 -1.99 -9.04 3.20
C ARG A 25 -3.20 -8.39 2.53
N PHE A 26 -3.07 -7.14 2.13
CA PHE A 26 -4.12 -6.40 1.44
C PHE A 26 -4.59 -7.12 0.16
N LEU A 27 -3.63 -7.78 -0.50
CA LEU A 27 -3.86 -8.74 -1.56
C LEU A 27 -3.90 -10.14 -0.92
N LYS A 28 -5.07 -10.70 -0.63
CA LYS A 28 -5.14 -11.97 0.12
C LYS A 28 -4.74 -13.19 -0.70
N ASN A 29 -4.91 -13.12 -2.01
CA ASN A 29 -4.72 -14.23 -2.93
C ASN A 29 -4.24 -13.74 -4.31
N LYS A 30 -3.99 -14.69 -5.23
CA LYS A 30 -3.48 -14.41 -6.58
C LYS A 30 -4.46 -13.62 -7.45
N GLU A 31 -5.76 -13.82 -7.26
CA GLU A 31 -6.79 -13.10 -8.01
C GLU A 31 -6.77 -11.62 -7.63
N GLU A 32 -6.81 -11.30 -6.33
CA GLU A 32 -6.65 -9.93 -5.84
C GLU A 32 -5.30 -9.32 -6.27
N ALA A 33 -4.22 -10.11 -6.22
CA ALA A 33 -2.90 -9.64 -6.65
C ALA A 33 -2.79 -9.37 -8.17
N SER A 34 -3.74 -9.89 -8.96
CA SER A 34 -3.83 -9.63 -10.40
C SER A 34 -4.63 -8.35 -10.71
N ASP A 35 -5.52 -7.92 -9.80
CA ASP A 35 -6.29 -6.68 -9.92
C ASP A 35 -5.41 -5.45 -9.65
N SER A 36 -4.84 -4.93 -10.73
CA SER A 36 -3.98 -3.76 -10.67
C SER A 36 -4.73 -2.48 -10.31
N ALA A 37 -6.02 -2.38 -10.65
CA ALA A 37 -6.81 -1.18 -10.37
C ALA A 37 -7.07 -1.06 -8.87
N ARG A 38 -7.51 -2.17 -8.23
CA ARG A 38 -7.72 -2.22 -6.78
C ARG A 38 -6.43 -1.91 -6.00
N TYR A 39 -5.31 -2.50 -6.40
CA TYR A 39 -4.00 -2.21 -5.79
C TYR A 39 -3.63 -0.72 -5.90
N GLN A 40 -3.76 -0.13 -7.08
CA GLN A 40 -3.42 1.28 -7.31
C GLN A 40 -4.32 2.22 -6.52
N GLN A 41 -5.64 1.97 -6.50
CA GLN A 41 -6.61 2.77 -5.74
C GLN A 41 -6.30 2.76 -4.24
N ALA A 42 -6.01 1.58 -3.67
CA ALA A 42 -5.67 1.44 -2.26
C ALA A 42 -4.40 2.21 -1.88
N LEU A 43 -3.36 2.13 -2.72
CA LEU A 43 -2.12 2.88 -2.49
C LEU A 43 -2.30 4.37 -2.67
N VAL A 44 -3.08 4.83 -3.66
CA VAL A 44 -3.40 6.25 -3.82
C VAL A 44 -4.10 6.76 -2.57
N LEU A 45 -5.12 6.05 -2.08
CA LEU A 45 -5.83 6.43 -0.87
C LEU A 45 -4.88 6.48 0.34
N LEU A 46 -4.08 5.43 0.57
CA LEU A 46 -3.12 5.38 1.68
C LEU A 46 -2.12 6.53 1.63
N LEU A 47 -1.47 6.73 0.47
CA LEU A 47 -0.34 7.65 0.34
C LEU A 47 -0.77 9.11 0.14
N THR A 48 -2.03 9.36 -0.18
CA THR A 48 -2.55 10.71 -0.40
C THR A 48 -3.71 11.10 0.51
N THR A 49 -4.06 10.30 1.51
CA THR A 49 -4.90 10.75 2.63
C THR A 49 -4.05 11.32 3.78
N ARG A 50 -4.70 11.86 4.80
CA ARG A 50 -4.08 12.39 6.03
C ARG A 50 -3.39 11.28 6.83
N GLY A 51 -2.45 11.65 7.69
CA GLY A 51 -1.70 10.69 8.52
C GLY A 51 -0.32 10.32 7.99
N ILE A 52 0.34 9.41 8.71
CA ILE A 52 1.67 8.89 8.41
C ILE A 52 1.49 7.50 7.78
N PRO A 53 1.61 7.35 6.45
CA PRO A 53 1.41 6.06 5.81
C PRO A 53 2.60 5.12 6.07
N GLN A 54 2.28 3.87 6.38
CA GLN A 54 3.21 2.76 6.48
C GLN A 54 2.91 1.73 5.38
N LEU A 55 3.97 1.22 4.78
CA LEU A 55 3.96 0.15 3.78
C LEU A 55 4.65 -1.07 4.36
N TYR A 56 4.17 -2.27 4.04
CA TYR A 56 4.79 -3.50 4.52
C TYR A 56 5.67 -4.09 3.41
N TYR A 57 6.80 -4.70 3.78
CA TYR A 57 7.75 -5.20 2.80
C TYR A 57 7.08 -6.29 1.94
N GLY A 58 7.35 -6.28 0.63
CA GLY A 58 6.71 -7.16 -0.33
C GLY A 58 5.48 -6.55 -1.01
N ASP A 59 4.86 -5.52 -0.44
CA ASP A 59 3.71 -4.84 -1.08
C ASP A 59 4.12 -4.20 -2.41
N GLU A 60 5.35 -3.68 -2.49
CA GLU A 60 5.92 -3.06 -3.69
C GLU A 60 6.05 -4.02 -4.88
N ILE A 61 6.06 -5.33 -4.61
CA ILE A 61 6.04 -6.39 -5.61
C ILE A 61 4.72 -7.19 -5.60
N GLY A 62 3.75 -6.79 -4.79
CA GLY A 62 2.43 -7.40 -4.70
C GLY A 62 2.41 -8.76 -4.02
N PHE A 63 3.08 -8.88 -2.86
CA PHE A 63 2.91 -10.04 -1.99
C PHE A 63 1.45 -10.29 -1.69
N SER A 64 1.09 -11.57 -1.59
CA SER A 64 -0.24 -12.00 -1.18
C SER A 64 -0.18 -13.05 -0.09
N GLY A 65 -1.15 -13.01 0.81
CA GLY A 65 -1.14 -13.86 2.00
C GLY A 65 -2.45 -13.80 2.77
N ASP A 66 -2.99 -14.96 3.10
CA ASP A 66 -4.18 -15.12 3.92
C ASP A 66 -3.79 -15.58 5.33
N LYS A 67 -4.20 -14.82 6.35
CA LYS A 67 -3.92 -15.13 7.75
C LYS A 67 -4.51 -16.47 8.19
N SER A 68 -5.57 -16.96 7.53
CA SER A 68 -6.11 -18.29 7.79
C SER A 68 -5.09 -19.43 7.59
N LYS A 69 -4.02 -19.17 6.83
CA LYS A 69 -2.91 -20.09 6.58
C LYS A 69 -1.75 -19.95 7.57
N GLY A 70 -1.93 -19.13 8.62
CA GLY A 70 -0.94 -18.84 9.64
C GLY A 70 -0.03 -17.66 9.30
N ASP A 71 0.66 -17.16 10.33
CA ASP A 71 1.48 -15.95 10.23
C ASP A 71 2.66 -16.09 9.24
N GLY A 72 3.17 -17.30 9.03
CA GLY A 72 4.23 -17.56 8.04
C GLY A 72 3.82 -17.19 6.61
N ALA A 73 2.53 -17.30 6.28
CA ALA A 73 2.01 -16.88 4.97
C ALA A 73 2.01 -15.35 4.78
N LEU A 74 2.08 -14.59 5.87
CA LEU A 74 2.13 -13.12 5.86
C LEU A 74 3.57 -12.60 5.81
N ARG A 75 4.50 -13.41 6.32
CA ARG A 75 5.90 -13.06 6.62
C ARG A 75 6.88 -13.86 5.75
N MET A 76 6.54 -14.05 4.47
CA MET A 76 7.40 -14.76 3.51
C MET A 76 8.73 -14.03 3.32
N ASP A 77 9.78 -14.78 3.01
CA ASP A 77 11.08 -14.21 2.66
C ASP A 77 10.96 -13.30 1.43
N PHE A 78 11.64 -12.15 1.48
CA PHE A 78 11.67 -11.25 0.33
C PHE A 78 12.58 -11.84 -0.76
N PRO A 79 12.16 -11.92 -2.04
CA PRO A 79 12.96 -12.58 -3.07
C PRO A 79 14.27 -11.83 -3.32
N GLY A 80 15.39 -12.52 -3.16
CA GLY A 80 16.74 -11.95 -3.22
C GLY A 80 17.31 -11.59 -1.86
N GLY A 81 16.56 -11.85 -0.78
CA GLY A 81 17.02 -11.67 0.60
C GLY A 81 18.13 -12.66 0.95
N TRP A 82 18.07 -13.88 0.41
CA TRP A 82 19.06 -14.93 0.66
C TRP A 82 19.99 -15.14 -0.53
N LYS A 83 21.21 -15.59 -0.23
CA LYS A 83 22.27 -15.79 -1.22
C LYS A 83 21.90 -16.84 -2.27
N GLU A 84 21.09 -17.82 -1.86
CA GLU A 84 20.65 -18.95 -2.66
C GLU A 84 19.41 -18.63 -3.51
N ASP A 85 18.82 -17.45 -3.37
CA ASP A 85 17.62 -17.07 -4.12
C ASP A 85 17.90 -16.97 -5.61
N ALA A 86 17.17 -17.76 -6.41
CA ALA A 86 17.28 -17.74 -7.87
C ALA A 86 16.74 -16.44 -8.51
N VAL A 87 15.92 -15.69 -7.78
CA VAL A 87 15.27 -14.45 -8.23
C VAL A 87 15.49 -13.39 -7.16
N SER A 88 15.87 -12.17 -7.61
CA SER A 88 16.09 -11.04 -6.72
C SER A 88 15.19 -9.87 -7.09
N ALA A 89 14.16 -9.62 -6.27
CA ALA A 89 13.23 -8.51 -6.46
C ALA A 89 13.89 -7.13 -6.29
N PHE A 90 15.09 -7.07 -5.71
CA PHE A 90 15.92 -5.86 -5.69
C PHE A 90 16.31 -5.40 -7.10
N SER A 91 16.47 -6.33 -8.06
CA SER A 91 16.81 -6.03 -9.44
C SER A 91 15.58 -5.89 -10.34
N LYS A 92 15.51 -4.81 -11.12
CA LYS A 92 14.43 -4.59 -12.11
C LYS A 92 14.38 -5.69 -13.17
N THR A 93 15.53 -6.24 -13.58
CA THR A 93 15.60 -7.26 -14.63
C THR A 93 15.17 -8.65 -14.14
N SER A 94 15.17 -8.88 -12.83
CA SER A 94 14.77 -10.16 -12.23
C SER A 94 13.29 -10.18 -11.80
N ARG A 95 12.68 -8.99 -11.63
CA ARG A 95 11.23 -8.85 -11.40
C ARG A 95 10.42 -9.23 -12.65
N SER A 96 9.30 -9.91 -12.46
CA SER A 96 8.29 -10.12 -13.50
C SER A 96 7.69 -8.79 -13.99
N VAL A 97 7.03 -8.81 -15.15
CA VAL A 97 6.34 -7.63 -15.70
C VAL A 97 5.31 -7.05 -14.72
N SER A 98 4.54 -7.90 -14.03
CA SER A 98 3.56 -7.47 -13.03
C SER A 98 4.23 -6.82 -11.82
N GLN A 99 5.30 -7.41 -11.30
CA GLN A 99 6.08 -6.85 -10.18
C GLN A 99 6.70 -5.50 -10.55
N ASN A 100 7.24 -5.38 -11.77
CA ASN A 100 7.78 -4.11 -12.27
C ASN A 100 6.71 -3.03 -12.36
N ARG A 101 5.50 -3.34 -12.85
CA ARG A 101 4.40 -2.37 -12.86
C ARG A 101 4.01 -1.90 -11.46
N LYS A 102 3.91 -2.81 -10.49
CA LYS A 102 3.56 -2.48 -9.09
C LYS A 102 4.64 -1.63 -8.43
N PHE A 103 5.91 -2.02 -8.59
CA PHE A 103 7.05 -1.30 -8.03
C PHE A 103 7.20 0.09 -8.65
N ASP A 104 7.16 0.19 -9.99
CA ASP A 104 7.31 1.45 -10.70
C ASP A 104 6.16 2.42 -10.34
N PHE A 105 4.92 1.91 -10.20
CA PHE A 105 3.78 2.71 -9.74
C PHE A 105 3.98 3.23 -8.31
N LEU A 106 4.31 2.34 -7.37
CA LEU A 106 4.50 2.72 -5.97
C LEU A 106 5.69 3.68 -5.81
N GLN A 107 6.80 3.43 -6.50
CA GLN A 107 7.96 4.32 -6.51
C GLN A 107 7.59 5.71 -7.04
N LYS A 108 6.81 5.79 -8.13
CA LYS A 108 6.34 7.08 -8.67
C LYS A 108 5.47 7.82 -7.64
N LEU A 109 4.53 7.12 -7.00
CA LEU A 109 3.62 7.72 -6.02
C LEU A 109 4.35 8.16 -4.75
N LEU A 110 5.32 7.38 -4.25
CA LEU A 110 6.17 7.74 -3.13
C LEU A 110 7.01 8.99 -3.42
N ASN A 111 7.60 9.08 -4.63
CA ASN A 111 8.34 10.26 -5.03
C ASN A 111 7.44 11.49 -5.22
N TYR A 112 6.20 11.31 -5.67
CA TYR A 112 5.21 12.38 -5.75
C TYR A 112 4.80 12.90 -4.36
N ARG A 113 4.66 12.00 -3.38
CA ARG A 113 4.37 12.37 -1.98
C ARG A 113 5.58 13.05 -1.32
N LYS A 114 6.80 12.58 -1.61
CA LYS A 114 8.03 13.09 -1.00
C LYS A 114 8.24 14.57 -1.35
N GLY A 115 8.25 15.42 -0.33
CA GLY A 115 8.42 16.88 -0.49
C GLY A 115 7.14 17.62 -0.95
N ASN A 116 6.00 16.93 -1.06
CA ASN A 116 4.72 17.57 -1.34
C ASN A 116 3.98 17.87 -0.03
N ASP A 117 4.08 19.11 0.44
CA ASP A 117 3.47 19.53 1.70
C ASP A 117 1.94 19.54 1.67
N VAL A 118 1.31 19.75 0.51
CA VAL A 118 -0.16 19.67 0.37
C VAL A 118 -0.63 18.25 0.71
N ILE A 119 0.05 17.23 0.20
CA ILE A 119 -0.32 15.84 0.50
C ILE A 119 0.13 15.44 1.91
N ALA A 120 1.33 15.85 2.33
CA ALA A 120 1.88 15.41 3.61
C ALA A 120 1.23 16.09 4.82
N LYS A 121 0.78 17.35 4.68
CA LYS A 121 0.34 18.21 5.80
C LYS A 121 -0.96 18.97 5.52
N GLY A 122 -1.36 19.10 4.26
CA GLY A 122 -2.59 19.79 3.87
C GLY A 122 -3.85 19.16 4.47
N SER A 123 -4.92 19.95 4.47
CA SER A 123 -6.23 19.53 4.95
C SER A 123 -6.77 18.33 4.18
N LEU A 124 -7.85 17.73 4.67
CA LEU A 124 -8.57 16.69 3.95
C LEU A 124 -10.03 17.09 3.87
N LYS A 125 -10.55 17.27 2.66
CA LYS A 125 -11.97 17.47 2.40
C LYS A 125 -12.49 16.29 1.60
N GLN A 126 -13.54 15.64 2.10
CA GLN A 126 -14.12 14.45 1.49
C GLN A 126 -15.51 14.76 0.96
N PHE A 127 -15.90 14.07 -0.10
CA PHE A 127 -17.25 14.11 -0.65
C PHE A 127 -17.96 12.78 -0.41
N ILE A 128 -19.29 12.81 -0.33
CA ILE A 128 -20.08 11.59 -0.12
C ILE A 128 -19.86 10.66 -1.33
N PRO A 129 -19.50 9.37 -1.10
CA PRO A 129 -19.40 8.41 -2.18
C PRO A 129 -20.74 8.27 -2.93
N ASN A 130 -20.70 8.24 -4.26
CA ASN A 130 -21.86 8.03 -5.10
C ASN A 130 -21.51 7.08 -6.25
N ASP A 131 -22.32 6.05 -6.49
CA ASP A 131 -22.11 5.04 -7.53
C ASP A 131 -20.68 4.44 -7.50
N ASP A 132 -20.20 4.06 -6.31
CA ASP A 132 -18.86 3.54 -6.04
C ASP A 132 -17.69 4.47 -6.42
N ILE A 133 -17.99 5.76 -6.66
CA ILE A 133 -16.99 6.80 -6.90
C ILE A 133 -16.78 7.58 -5.60
N TYR A 134 -15.53 7.64 -5.17
CA TYR A 134 -15.11 8.43 -4.01
C TYR A 134 -14.12 9.52 -4.41
N VAL A 135 -14.37 10.75 -3.95
CA VAL A 135 -13.57 11.94 -4.26
C VAL A 135 -13.17 12.63 -2.96
N TYR A 136 -11.92 13.10 -2.90
CA TYR A 136 -11.44 13.97 -1.84
C TYR A 136 -10.38 14.94 -2.38
N GLU A 137 -10.15 16.00 -1.61
CA GLU A 137 -9.17 17.06 -1.86
C GLU A 137 -8.16 17.10 -0.71
N ARG A 138 -6.91 17.40 -1.04
CA ARG A 138 -5.80 17.60 -0.11
C ARG A 138 -5.26 19.00 -0.19
#